data_AF-A0AAV2IMZ1-F1
#
_entry.id   AF-A0AAV2IMZ1-F1
#
_cell.length_a   1.000
_cell.length_b   1.000
_cell.length_c   1.000
_cell.angle_alpha   90.00
_cell.angle_beta   90.00
_cell.angle_gamma   90.00
#
_symmetry.space_group_name_H-M   'P 1'
#
loop_
_entity.id
_entity.type
_entity.pdbx_description
1 polymer ?
#
loop_
_entity_poly.entity_id
_entity_poly.type
_entity_poly.pdbx_seq_one_letter_code
_entity_poly.pdbx_strand_id
1 'polypeptide(L)'
;MWCCLSGRKNPEPDNQMIVDLKEVLRNNAWNSYVKELTKFQQFGLKRDNFEIDVPENYYVFQHVSTVVGVDADDKEEQEVIGDSKEGASIPQQNKAMIISGTKTSPDKVSLETFFGNDTPDRQTYKFRIEKSRKTVISVSFQKGFTFGGKANFSIGLTKDTSLGIEADMHFQVTKTDCETFEETILTEATSDIVVAPHSHCTASVCLLEKPFYKNFKVTTRMSMPQGEAPVYIRRKSDGKRVMLSTITNLTREFNKKNVPCVEEVIDKHGQKSKTKVDFVTCGVLQGTLVCNHKILLKSGKSVT
;
A
#
# COMPACT_ATOMS: atom_id res chain seq x y z
N MET A 1 19.47 51.56 -17.09
CA MET A 1 18.32 51.07 -16.30
C MET A 1 18.37 49.55 -16.34
N TRP A 2 19.07 48.95 -15.36
CA TRP A 2 19.20 47.51 -15.18
C TRP A 2 17.95 47.00 -14.46
N CYS A 3 17.18 46.11 -15.08
CA CYS A 3 16.06 45.43 -14.44
C CYS A 3 16.37 43.94 -14.29
N CYS A 4 16.73 43.60 -13.05
CA CYS A 4 16.49 42.35 -12.33
C CYS A 4 16.20 41.09 -13.16
N LEU A 5 17.26 40.36 -13.51
CA LEU A 5 17.21 38.92 -13.77
C LEU A 5 17.03 38.18 -12.44
N SER A 6 15.79 38.10 -11.95
CA SER A 6 15.44 37.14 -10.90
C SER A 6 15.36 35.76 -11.56
N GLY A 7 16.47 35.01 -11.49
CA GLY A 7 16.51 33.60 -11.82
C GLY A 7 15.42 32.86 -11.06
N ARG A 8 14.48 32.25 -11.79
CA ARG A 8 13.59 31.24 -11.22
C ARG A 8 14.48 30.06 -10.83
N LYS A 9 14.65 29.87 -9.52
CA LYS A 9 15.17 28.62 -8.95
C LYS A 9 14.39 27.48 -9.61
N ASN A 10 15.12 26.47 -10.11
CA ASN A 10 14.53 25.14 -10.27
C ASN A 10 13.83 24.82 -8.94
N PRO A 11 12.61 24.27 -8.95
CA PRO A 11 12.08 23.70 -7.72
C PRO A 11 13.15 22.74 -7.20
N GLU A 12 13.59 22.96 -5.96
CA GLU A 12 14.32 21.94 -5.21
C GLU A 12 13.56 20.62 -5.39
N PRO A 13 14.25 19.47 -5.43
CA PRO A 13 13.56 18.20 -5.31
C PRO A 13 12.92 18.20 -3.92
N ASP A 14 11.69 18.70 -3.86
CA ASP A 14 10.76 18.39 -2.81
C ASP A 14 10.85 16.87 -2.67
N ASN A 15 11.12 16.39 -1.46
CA ASN A 15 11.29 14.96 -1.16
C ASN A 15 9.92 14.28 -1.32
N GLN A 16 9.38 14.31 -2.54
CA GLN A 16 8.08 13.83 -2.88
C GLN A 16 8.19 12.31 -2.82
N MET A 17 7.72 11.77 -1.71
CA MET A 17 7.78 10.35 -1.41
C MET A 17 7.04 9.52 -2.47
N ILE A 18 6.09 10.15 -3.18
CA ILE A 18 5.30 9.57 -4.26
C ILE A 18 5.57 10.35 -5.55
N VAL A 19 6.07 9.68 -6.59
CA VAL A 19 6.43 10.31 -7.87
C VAL A 19 5.48 9.88 -8.99
N ASP A 20 4.93 10.81 -9.77
CA ASP A 20 4.16 10.47 -10.99
C ASP A 20 5.11 10.22 -12.17
N LEU A 21 5.22 8.96 -12.58
CA LEU A 21 6.09 8.54 -13.67
C LEU A 21 5.67 9.16 -15.01
N LYS A 22 4.38 9.40 -15.23
CA LYS A 22 3.87 10.02 -16.47
C LYS A 22 4.37 11.47 -16.55
N GLU A 23 4.39 12.17 -15.43
CA GLU A 23 4.92 13.53 -15.34
C GLU A 23 6.45 13.57 -15.56
N VAL A 24 7.19 12.58 -15.04
CA VAL A 24 8.63 12.42 -15.32
C VAL A 24 8.88 12.25 -16.82
N LEU A 25 8.13 11.38 -17.50
CA LEU A 25 8.26 11.20 -18.95
C LEU A 25 7.93 12.48 -19.73
N ARG A 26 6.88 13.21 -19.32
CA ARG A 26 6.53 14.51 -19.91
C ARG A 26 7.65 15.54 -19.72
N ASN A 27 8.23 15.61 -18.53
CA ASN A 27 9.33 16.50 -18.21
C ASN A 27 10.57 16.20 -19.06
N ASN A 28 10.93 14.92 -19.19
CA ASN A 28 12.06 14.50 -19.99
C ASN A 28 11.85 14.80 -21.49
N ALA A 29 10.67 14.50 -22.03
CA ALA A 29 10.32 14.82 -23.41
C ALA A 29 10.34 16.34 -23.68
N TRP A 30 9.79 17.14 -22.77
CA TRP A 30 9.85 18.60 -22.85
C TRP A 30 11.29 19.11 -22.86
N ASN A 31 12.13 18.62 -21.94
CA ASN A 31 13.52 19.04 -21.85
C ASN A 31 14.31 18.67 -23.12
N SER A 32 14.05 17.51 -23.73
CA SER A 32 14.63 17.12 -25.01
C SER A 32 14.18 18.07 -26.13
N TYR A 33 12.88 18.38 -26.22
CA TYR A 33 12.35 19.32 -27.20
C TYR A 33 12.97 20.72 -27.09
N VAL A 34 13.08 21.27 -25.87
CA VAL A 34 13.70 22.58 -25.66
C VAL A 34 15.17 22.59 -26.10
N LYS A 35 15.91 21.51 -25.84
CA LYS A 35 17.33 21.38 -26.22
C LYS A 35 17.55 21.35 -27.73
N GLU A 36 16.59 20.86 -28.50
CA GLU A 36 16.67 20.85 -29.97
C GLU A 36 16.37 22.22 -30.60
N LEU A 37 15.72 23.12 -29.85
CA LEU A 37 15.42 24.46 -30.33
C LEU A 37 16.60 25.42 -30.19
N THR A 38 16.72 26.35 -31.13
CA THR A 38 17.69 27.45 -31.04
C THR A 38 17.35 28.42 -29.91
N LYS A 39 18.33 29.15 -29.38
CA LYS A 39 18.12 30.14 -28.28
C LYS A 39 17.03 31.17 -28.59
N PHE A 40 16.88 31.59 -29.85
CA PHE A 40 15.83 32.51 -30.27
C PHE A 40 14.44 31.87 -30.22
N GLN A 41 14.31 30.61 -30.65
CA GLN A 41 13.05 29.87 -30.57
C GLN A 41 12.64 29.59 -29.12
N GLN A 42 13.62 29.43 -28.22
CA GLN A 42 13.37 29.25 -26.79
C GLN A 42 12.81 30.53 -26.12
N PHE A 43 13.15 31.73 -26.62
CA PHE A 43 12.86 33.01 -25.96
C PHE A 43 11.36 33.35 -25.83
N GLY A 44 10.47 32.65 -26.53
CA GLY A 44 9.01 32.77 -26.41
C GLY A 44 8.29 31.48 -26.04
N LEU A 45 9.03 30.42 -25.73
CA LEU A 45 8.47 29.09 -25.54
C LEU A 45 7.90 28.93 -24.13
N LYS A 46 6.57 28.78 -24.03
CA LYS A 46 5.88 28.47 -22.77
C LYS A 46 5.35 27.05 -22.80
N ARG A 47 5.71 26.22 -21.81
CA ARG A 47 5.26 24.82 -21.70
C ARG A 47 3.74 24.69 -21.71
N ASP A 48 3.04 25.62 -21.06
CA ASP A 48 1.57 25.57 -20.92
C ASP A 48 0.83 25.66 -22.25
N ASN A 49 1.48 26.17 -23.31
CA ASN A 49 0.93 26.23 -24.67
C ASN A 49 0.99 24.88 -25.39
N PHE A 50 1.54 23.84 -24.76
CA PHE A 50 1.72 22.52 -25.32
C PHE A 50 1.02 21.46 -24.47
N GLU A 51 0.54 20.44 -25.15
CA GLU A 51 0.05 19.20 -24.58
C GLU A 51 1.10 18.12 -24.81
N ILE A 52 1.50 17.42 -23.75
CA ILE A 52 2.47 16.34 -23.79
C ILE A 52 1.75 15.04 -23.47
N ASP A 53 1.56 14.24 -24.50
CA ASP A 53 0.79 13.01 -24.49
C ASP A 53 1.72 11.80 -24.36
N VAL A 54 1.45 10.97 -23.35
CA VAL A 54 2.18 9.74 -23.04
C VAL A 54 1.17 8.60 -23.13
N PRO A 55 1.14 7.85 -24.25
CA PRO A 55 0.18 6.78 -24.46
C PRO A 55 0.46 5.61 -23.52
N GLU A 56 -0.54 5.23 -22.74
CA GLU A 56 -0.37 4.25 -21.67
C GLU A 56 -0.24 2.81 -22.17
N ASN A 57 -0.76 2.54 -23.38
CA ASN A 57 -0.80 1.22 -24.00
C ASN A 57 0.59 0.64 -24.35
N TYR A 58 1.65 1.43 -24.28
CA TYR A 58 3.03 0.97 -24.48
C TYR A 58 3.69 0.44 -23.20
N TYR A 59 3.04 0.62 -22.05
CA TYR A 59 3.56 0.26 -20.75
C TYR A 59 2.73 -0.82 -20.10
N VAL A 60 3.40 -1.85 -19.58
CA VAL A 60 2.77 -2.93 -18.83
C VAL A 60 3.33 -2.95 -17.42
N PHE A 61 2.44 -2.89 -16.44
CA PHE A 61 2.75 -3.00 -15.02
C PHE A 61 2.46 -4.43 -14.55
N GLN A 62 3.42 -5.06 -13.90
CA GLN A 62 3.33 -6.42 -13.39
C GLN A 62 3.70 -6.45 -11.92
N HIS A 63 2.89 -7.14 -11.12
CA HIS A 63 3.25 -7.45 -9.75
C HIS A 63 4.47 -8.39 -9.72
N VAL A 64 5.50 -8.03 -8.93
CA VAL A 64 6.71 -8.86 -8.77
C VAL A 64 6.73 -9.53 -7.40
N SER A 65 6.54 -8.76 -6.33
CA SER A 65 6.54 -9.29 -4.96
C SER A 65 5.79 -8.38 -4.00
N THR A 66 5.19 -8.98 -2.97
CA THR A 66 4.67 -8.30 -1.78
C THR A 66 5.38 -8.86 -0.56
N VAL A 67 5.82 -7.98 0.33
CA VAL A 67 6.29 -8.31 1.67
C VAL A 67 5.44 -7.54 2.67
N VAL A 68 4.85 -8.22 3.64
CA VAL A 68 4.03 -7.61 4.71
C VAL A 68 4.66 -7.91 6.06
N GLY A 69 4.68 -6.91 6.95
CA GLY A 69 5.33 -7.01 8.25
C GLY A 69 6.82 -6.66 8.22
N VAL A 70 7.22 -5.75 7.35
CA VAL A 70 8.56 -5.15 7.38
C VAL A 70 8.67 -4.32 8.66
N ASP A 71 9.41 -4.82 9.65
CA ASP A 71 9.85 -4.00 10.78
C ASP A 71 10.72 -2.87 10.22
N ALA A 72 10.48 -1.64 10.68
CA ALA A 72 11.36 -0.54 10.35
C ALA A 72 12.74 -0.85 10.98
N ASP A 73 13.80 -0.76 10.18
CA ASP A 73 15.21 -0.96 10.51
C ASP A 73 15.76 -2.39 10.46
N ASP A 74 16.19 -2.78 9.25
CA ASP A 74 17.44 -3.53 9.09
C ASP A 74 18.53 -2.58 8.57
N LYS A 75 19.35 -2.10 9.51
CA LYS A 75 20.76 -1.68 9.38
C LYS A 75 21.10 -0.45 8.52
N GLU A 76 21.18 0.71 9.16
CA GLU A 76 22.38 1.56 9.07
C GLU A 76 23.00 1.69 10.47
N GLU A 77 24.09 0.95 10.70
CA GLU A 77 25.04 1.29 11.76
C GLU A 77 25.71 2.61 11.38
N GLN A 78 25.30 3.71 12.01
CA GLN A 78 26.15 4.88 12.14
C GLN A 78 26.58 5.00 13.61
N GLU A 79 27.89 4.82 13.81
CA GLU A 79 28.60 5.11 15.04
C GLU A 79 28.26 6.53 15.53
N VAL A 80 27.71 6.63 16.74
CA VAL A 80 27.55 7.91 17.42
C VAL A 80 28.80 8.17 18.26
N ILE A 81 29.66 9.05 17.76
CA ILE A 81 30.64 9.78 18.56
C ILE A 81 30.22 11.26 18.58
N GLY A 82 30.03 11.83 19.78
CA GLY A 82 30.36 13.23 20.06
C GLY A 82 29.21 14.25 20.18
N ASP A 83 28.89 14.54 21.44
CA ASP A 83 28.62 15.86 22.07
C ASP A 83 27.50 16.84 21.62
N SER A 84 26.51 16.96 22.51
CA SER A 84 26.11 18.16 23.26
C SER A 84 26.20 19.57 22.61
N LYS A 85 25.04 20.18 22.27
CA LYS A 85 24.41 21.37 22.94
C LYS A 85 23.50 22.20 22.03
N GLU A 86 22.38 22.62 22.64
CA GLU A 86 21.60 23.86 22.47
C GLU A 86 20.91 24.24 21.13
N GLY A 87 19.58 24.07 21.12
CA GLY A 87 18.60 25.18 21.05
C GLY A 87 18.46 25.99 19.77
N ALA A 88 17.38 25.75 19.00
CA ALA A 88 16.55 26.80 18.40
C ALA A 88 15.30 26.22 17.70
N SER A 89 14.18 26.92 17.91
CA SER A 89 12.82 26.71 17.43
C SER A 89 12.61 26.92 15.92
N ILE A 90 11.80 26.05 15.27
CA ILE A 90 11.19 26.22 13.93
C ILE A 90 9.73 25.66 13.96
N PRO A 91 8.78 26.22 13.18
CA PRO A 91 7.34 26.24 13.46
C PRO A 91 6.54 25.02 12.99
N GLN A 92 5.31 24.96 13.51
CA GLN A 92 4.21 24.06 13.13
C GLN A 92 4.05 23.92 11.61
N GLN A 93 4.22 22.70 11.09
CA GLN A 93 3.32 22.09 10.10
C GLN A 93 3.65 20.60 9.91
N ASN A 94 2.61 19.81 9.68
CA ASN A 94 2.57 18.36 9.44
C ASN A 94 2.68 17.48 10.68
N LYS A 95 1.58 17.47 11.44
CA LYS A 95 1.28 16.46 12.45
C LYS A 95 0.99 15.12 11.75
N ALA A 96 2.04 14.42 11.31
CA ALA A 96 1.96 12.98 11.15
C ALA A 96 1.68 12.42 12.55
N MET A 97 0.47 11.91 12.77
CA MET A 97 0.12 11.25 14.01
C MET A 97 0.91 9.94 14.05
N ILE A 98 2.13 10.01 14.58
CA ILE A 98 2.86 8.84 15.06
C ILE A 98 2.06 8.34 16.26
N ILE A 99 1.06 7.49 16.00
CA ILE A 99 0.46 6.68 17.04
C ILE A 99 1.48 5.59 17.32
N SER A 100 2.42 5.89 18.23
CA SER A 100 3.16 4.88 18.95
C SER A 100 2.16 3.86 19.49
N GLY A 101 2.36 2.58 19.17
CA GLY A 101 1.43 1.49 19.42
C GLY A 101 0.71 1.57 20.77
N THR A 102 -0.48 2.16 20.76
CA THR A 102 -1.44 1.99 21.85
C THR A 102 -1.96 0.58 21.75
N LYS A 103 -1.61 -0.26 22.73
CA LYS A 103 -2.28 -1.54 23.00
C LYS A 103 -3.77 -1.28 23.18
N THR A 104 -4.54 -1.32 22.11
CA THR A 104 -5.99 -1.39 22.15
C THR A 104 -6.34 -2.76 22.71
N SER A 105 -7.00 -2.80 23.87
CA SER A 105 -7.53 -4.03 24.44
C SER A 105 -8.44 -4.71 23.41
N PRO A 106 -8.31 -6.03 23.19
CA PRO A 106 -9.14 -6.72 22.23
C PRO A 106 -10.60 -6.64 22.65
N ASP A 107 -11.48 -6.27 21.73
CA ASP A 107 -12.92 -6.31 21.97
C ASP A 107 -13.33 -7.77 22.11
N LYS A 108 -13.95 -8.07 23.26
CA LYS A 108 -14.41 -9.41 23.62
C LYS A 108 -15.93 -9.43 23.58
N VAL A 109 -16.49 -10.13 22.61
CA VAL A 109 -17.92 -10.45 22.58
C VAL A 109 -18.10 -11.87 23.10
N SER A 110 -18.97 -12.05 24.08
CA SER A 110 -19.34 -13.37 24.61
C SER A 110 -20.82 -13.67 24.40
N LEU A 111 -21.12 -14.77 23.72
CA LEU A 111 -22.47 -15.33 23.64
C LEU A 111 -22.54 -16.56 24.54
N GLU A 112 -23.54 -16.65 25.40
CA GLU A 112 -23.72 -17.80 26.29
C GLU A 112 -25.02 -18.56 25.98
N THR A 113 -24.97 -19.88 26.10
CA THR A 113 -26.14 -20.76 25.93
C THR A 113 -26.12 -21.81 27.03
N PHE A 114 -27.29 -22.06 27.62
CA PHE A 114 -27.46 -22.97 28.74
C PHE A 114 -28.13 -24.28 28.28
N PHE A 115 -27.60 -25.40 28.73
CA PHE A 115 -28.12 -26.74 28.50
C PHE A 115 -28.33 -27.43 29.85
N GLY A 116 -29.59 -27.64 30.24
CA GLY A 116 -29.95 -28.34 31.48
C GLY A 116 -30.39 -29.77 31.18
N ASN A 117 -30.11 -30.70 32.09
CA ASN A 117 -30.62 -32.06 32.04
C ASN A 117 -31.15 -32.46 33.41
N ASP A 118 -32.47 -32.43 33.57
CA ASP A 118 -33.15 -32.82 34.81
C ASP A 118 -33.57 -34.30 34.82
N THR A 119 -33.19 -35.06 33.79
CA THR A 119 -33.54 -36.48 33.64
C THR A 119 -32.47 -37.39 34.27
N PRO A 120 -32.82 -38.65 34.62
CA PRO A 120 -31.85 -39.61 35.16
C PRO A 120 -30.84 -40.12 34.13
N ASP A 121 -31.07 -39.87 32.84
CA ASP A 121 -30.21 -40.32 31.73
C ASP A 121 -29.38 -39.19 31.14
N ARG A 122 -28.30 -39.52 30.43
CA ARG A 122 -27.48 -38.53 29.71
C ARG A 122 -28.26 -37.98 28.52
N GLN A 123 -28.16 -36.68 28.29
CA GLN A 123 -28.76 -36.01 27.14
C GLN A 123 -27.69 -35.37 26.26
N THR A 124 -27.89 -35.43 24.95
CA THR A 124 -27.00 -34.80 23.96
C THR A 124 -27.74 -33.69 23.24
N TYR A 125 -27.20 -32.48 23.30
CA TYR A 125 -27.72 -31.29 22.66
C TYR A 125 -26.90 -30.94 21.42
N LYS A 126 -27.54 -30.44 20.37
CA LYS A 126 -26.86 -29.89 19.19
C LYS A 126 -26.69 -28.39 19.37
N PHE A 127 -25.46 -27.93 19.40
CA PHE A 127 -25.10 -26.52 19.44
C PHE A 127 -24.60 -26.08 18.08
N ARG A 128 -25.26 -25.11 17.46
CA ARG A 128 -24.86 -24.52 16.18
C ARG A 128 -24.65 -23.02 16.36
N ILE A 129 -23.54 -22.51 15.86
CA ILE A 129 -23.27 -21.09 15.78
C ILE A 129 -22.98 -20.70 14.34
N GLU A 130 -23.65 -19.65 13.90
CA GLU A 130 -23.41 -18.96 12.64
C GLU A 130 -22.96 -17.53 12.94
N LYS A 131 -21.93 -17.08 12.23
CA LYS A 131 -21.34 -15.75 12.43
C LYS A 131 -21.04 -15.13 11.08
N SER A 132 -21.64 -13.97 10.84
CA SER A 132 -21.24 -13.07 9.75
C SER A 132 -20.30 -12.00 10.30
N ARG A 133 -19.21 -11.74 9.59
CA ARG A 133 -18.18 -10.77 9.99
C ARG A 133 -17.81 -9.89 8.82
N LYS A 134 -17.63 -8.60 9.10
CA LYS A 134 -17.06 -7.63 8.17
C LYS A 134 -15.63 -7.26 8.58
N THR A 135 -14.66 -7.62 7.75
CA THR A 135 -13.26 -7.19 7.85
C THR A 135 -13.08 -5.91 7.06
N VAL A 136 -12.49 -4.89 7.68
CA VAL A 136 -12.18 -3.62 7.03
C VAL A 136 -10.68 -3.41 7.08
N ILE A 137 -10.06 -3.26 5.91
CA ILE A 137 -8.62 -3.00 5.75
C ILE A 137 -8.45 -1.68 5.04
N SER A 138 -7.67 -0.79 5.63
CA SER A 138 -7.25 0.47 5.03
C SER A 138 -5.79 0.39 4.63
N VAL A 139 -5.50 0.77 3.40
CA VAL A 139 -4.17 0.82 2.81
C VAL A 139 -3.75 2.27 2.63
N SER A 140 -2.66 2.66 3.27
CA SER A 140 -2.08 4.00 3.15
C SER A 140 -0.77 3.94 2.39
N PHE A 141 -0.73 4.63 1.24
CA PHE A 141 0.43 4.73 0.37
C PHE A 141 1.37 5.85 0.86
N GLN A 142 2.60 5.51 1.25
CA GLN A 142 3.53 6.49 1.82
C GLN A 142 4.67 6.85 0.86
N LYS A 143 5.27 5.85 0.21
CA LYS A 143 6.39 6.01 -0.71
C LYS A 143 6.19 5.15 -1.95
N GLY A 144 6.45 5.66 -3.15
CA GLY A 144 6.43 4.87 -4.38
C GLY A 144 6.12 5.70 -5.61
N PHE A 145 5.26 5.19 -6.49
CA PHE A 145 4.94 5.85 -7.75
C PHE A 145 3.43 5.90 -8.05
N THR A 146 3.04 6.83 -8.91
CA THR A 146 1.76 6.83 -9.63
C THR A 146 2.01 6.87 -11.13
N PHE A 147 1.00 6.53 -11.92
CA PHE A 147 1.03 6.72 -13.37
C PHE A 147 -0.20 7.49 -13.80
N GLY A 148 -0.03 8.78 -14.13
CA GLY A 148 -1.16 9.66 -14.45
C GLY A 148 -2.06 9.92 -13.23
N GLY A 149 -1.46 10.12 -12.07
CA GLY A 149 -2.15 10.38 -10.80
C GLY A 149 -2.82 9.17 -10.14
N LYS A 150 -2.74 7.97 -10.73
CA LYS A 150 -3.30 6.74 -10.16
C LYS A 150 -2.22 5.86 -9.55
N ALA A 151 -2.48 5.32 -8.36
CA ALA A 151 -1.68 4.22 -7.83
C ALA A 151 -1.91 2.98 -8.70
N ASN A 152 -0.88 2.13 -8.83
CA ASN A 152 -0.95 0.93 -9.66
C ASN A 152 -0.13 -0.20 -9.05
N PHE A 153 -0.63 -0.73 -7.93
CA PHE A 153 -0.03 -1.88 -7.28
C PHE A 153 -1.09 -2.73 -6.59
N SER A 154 -0.76 -4.00 -6.39
CA SER A 154 -1.63 -4.95 -5.70
C SER A 154 -0.97 -5.45 -4.42
N ILE A 155 -1.76 -5.66 -3.38
CA ILE A 155 -1.32 -6.26 -2.12
C ILE A 155 -2.05 -7.59 -1.95
N GLY A 156 -1.28 -8.68 -1.84
CA GLY A 156 -1.80 -9.96 -1.37
C GLY A 156 -1.52 -10.14 0.12
N LEU A 157 -2.54 -10.54 0.88
CA LEU A 157 -2.41 -11.06 2.24
C LEU A 157 -2.72 -12.54 2.21
N THR A 158 -1.73 -13.37 2.51
CA THR A 158 -1.93 -14.81 2.61
C THR A 158 -2.52 -15.19 3.96
N LYS A 159 -3.28 -16.28 3.99
CA LYS A 159 -3.81 -16.88 5.21
C LYS A 159 -2.69 -17.10 6.23
N ASP A 160 -2.83 -16.43 7.37
CA ASP A 160 -1.94 -16.54 8.51
C ASP A 160 -2.78 -16.50 9.79
N THR A 161 -2.95 -17.66 10.40
CA THR A 161 -3.71 -17.82 11.65
C THR A 161 -3.06 -17.11 12.83
N SER A 162 -1.76 -16.83 12.79
CA SER A 162 -1.08 -16.06 13.84
C SER A 162 -1.45 -14.56 13.77
N LEU A 163 -1.72 -14.08 12.56
CA LEU A 163 -2.20 -12.72 12.27
C LEU A 163 -3.73 -12.64 12.16
N GLY A 164 -4.43 -13.77 12.33
CA GLY A 164 -5.88 -13.91 12.24
C GLY A 164 -6.45 -13.55 10.87
N ILE A 165 -5.67 -13.80 9.82
CA ILE A 165 -6.09 -13.80 8.42
C ILE A 165 -6.59 -15.21 8.11
N GLU A 166 -7.89 -15.37 7.91
CA GLU A 166 -8.55 -16.67 7.74
C GLU A 166 -8.63 -17.13 6.27
N ALA A 167 -8.50 -16.18 5.34
CA ALA A 167 -8.57 -16.38 3.89
C ALA A 167 -7.53 -15.50 3.17
N ASP A 168 -7.14 -15.88 1.96
CA ASP A 168 -6.26 -15.08 1.13
C ASP A 168 -7.03 -13.84 0.62
N MET A 169 -6.50 -12.65 0.88
CA MET A 169 -7.10 -11.38 0.44
C MET A 169 -6.20 -10.73 -0.62
N HIS A 170 -6.82 -10.12 -1.63
CA HIS A 170 -6.10 -9.39 -2.67
C HIS A 170 -6.73 -8.02 -2.92
N PHE A 171 -5.91 -6.97 -2.85
CA PHE A 171 -6.35 -5.59 -3.00
C PHE A 171 -5.63 -4.92 -4.15
N GLN A 172 -6.38 -4.38 -5.10
CA GLN A 172 -5.84 -3.50 -6.12
C GLN A 172 -5.95 -2.06 -5.61
N VAL A 173 -4.80 -1.43 -5.38
CA VAL A 173 -4.76 -0.05 -4.88
C VAL A 173 -4.66 0.91 -6.05
N THR A 174 -5.60 1.85 -6.11
CA THR A 174 -5.76 2.84 -7.17
C THR A 174 -5.62 4.28 -6.68
N LYS A 175 -5.84 4.51 -5.38
CA LYS A 175 -5.79 5.84 -4.75
C LYS A 175 -4.53 6.04 -3.93
N THR A 176 -4.12 7.29 -3.80
CA THR A 176 -2.98 7.71 -2.97
C THR A 176 -3.38 8.00 -1.53
N ASP A 177 -4.60 8.48 -1.30
CA ASP A 177 -4.99 9.20 -0.08
C ASP A 177 -5.72 8.30 0.93
N CYS A 178 -5.26 7.05 1.05
CA CYS A 178 -5.89 5.92 1.75
C CYS A 178 -7.05 5.29 0.97
N GLU A 179 -7.01 3.95 0.83
CA GLU A 179 -8.07 3.17 0.20
C GLU A 179 -8.52 2.05 1.14
N THR A 180 -9.83 1.94 1.35
CA THR A 180 -10.43 0.98 2.25
C THR A 180 -11.10 -0.14 1.48
N PHE A 181 -10.82 -1.38 1.89
CA PHE A 181 -11.37 -2.60 1.36
C PHE A 181 -12.18 -3.29 2.45
N GLU A 182 -13.33 -3.83 2.07
CA GLU A 182 -14.24 -4.51 2.98
C GLU A 182 -14.47 -5.93 2.46
N GLU A 183 -14.35 -6.92 3.33
CA GLU A 183 -14.66 -8.31 3.03
C GLU A 183 -15.59 -8.87 4.10
N THR A 184 -16.61 -9.62 3.69
CA THR A 184 -17.53 -10.28 4.61
C THR A 184 -17.28 -11.78 4.62
N ILE A 185 -16.95 -12.33 5.78
CA ILE A 185 -16.71 -13.76 5.97
C ILE A 185 -17.85 -14.34 6.82
N LEU A 186 -18.46 -15.41 6.33
CA LEU A 186 -19.43 -16.22 7.08
C LEU A 186 -18.72 -17.45 7.63
N THR A 187 -18.86 -17.68 8.93
CA THR A 187 -18.30 -18.87 9.60
C THR A 187 -19.40 -19.60 10.34
N GLU A 188 -19.40 -20.93 10.23
CA GLU A 188 -20.31 -21.81 10.93
C GLU A 188 -19.54 -22.85 11.74
N ALA A 189 -20.00 -23.15 12.96
CA ALA A 189 -19.51 -24.28 13.74
C ALA A 189 -20.68 -25.01 14.41
N THR A 190 -20.61 -26.34 14.39
CA THR A 190 -21.59 -27.22 15.04
C THR A 190 -20.87 -28.15 16.02
N SER A 191 -21.46 -28.38 17.19
CA SER A 191 -20.90 -29.23 18.25
C SER A 191 -22.00 -29.98 18.99
N ASP A 192 -21.65 -31.14 19.53
CA ASP A 192 -22.53 -31.98 20.34
C ASP A 192 -22.17 -31.80 21.82
N ILE A 193 -23.12 -31.33 22.62
CA ILE A 193 -22.93 -31.08 24.05
C ILE A 193 -23.65 -32.17 24.83
N VAL A 194 -22.86 -33.01 25.52
CA VAL A 194 -23.39 -34.07 26.39
C VAL A 194 -23.51 -33.53 27.80
N VAL A 195 -24.71 -33.58 28.36
CA VAL A 195 -25.02 -33.12 29.72
C VAL A 195 -25.38 -34.34 30.58
N ALA A 196 -24.70 -34.47 31.73
CA ALA A 196 -24.92 -35.57 32.66
C ALA A 196 -26.30 -35.46 33.34
N PRO A 197 -26.82 -36.55 33.93
CA PRO A 197 -28.06 -36.52 34.70
C PRO A 197 -28.03 -35.45 35.80
N HIS A 198 -29.16 -34.77 36.00
CA HIS A 198 -29.36 -33.73 37.02
C HIS A 198 -28.26 -32.66 37.05
N SER A 199 -27.78 -32.26 35.87
CA SER A 199 -26.68 -31.30 35.73
C SER A 199 -26.96 -30.28 34.63
N HIS A 200 -26.12 -29.26 34.56
CA HIS A 200 -26.17 -28.28 33.50
C HIS A 200 -24.80 -28.00 32.91
N CYS A 201 -24.80 -27.50 31.68
CA CYS A 201 -23.64 -27.04 30.95
C CYS A 201 -23.94 -25.66 30.36
N THR A 202 -23.04 -24.71 30.58
CA THR A 202 -23.04 -23.41 29.90
C THR A 202 -21.96 -23.43 28.83
N ALA A 203 -22.36 -23.21 27.58
CA ALA A 203 -21.44 -22.95 26.48
C ALA A 203 -21.29 -21.44 26.28
N SER A 204 -20.07 -20.93 26.45
CA SER A 204 -19.74 -19.53 26.20
C SER A 204 -18.84 -19.44 24.97
N VAL A 205 -19.31 -18.80 23.90
CA VAL A 205 -18.51 -18.48 22.72
C VAL A 205 -17.83 -17.14 22.94
N CYS A 206 -16.50 -17.14 22.95
CA CYS A 206 -15.70 -15.92 23.05
C CYS A 206 -15.14 -15.54 21.68
N LEU A 207 -15.43 -14.33 21.24
CA LEU A 207 -14.90 -13.69 20.05
C LEU A 207 -13.88 -12.64 20.49
N LEU A 208 -12.68 -12.68 19.91
CA LEU A 208 -11.60 -11.74 20.18
C LEU A 208 -11.20 -11.07 18.87
N GLU A 209 -11.54 -9.80 18.72
CA GLU A 209 -11.06 -8.99 17.61
C GLU A 209 -9.75 -8.31 17.99
N LYS A 210 -8.79 -8.30 17.06
CA LYS A 210 -7.53 -7.60 17.28
C LYS A 210 -7.28 -6.61 16.15
N PRO A 211 -7.00 -5.35 16.47
CA PRO A 211 -6.50 -4.45 15.46
C PRO A 211 -5.17 -5.00 14.93
N PHE A 212 -4.96 -4.87 13.63
CA PHE A 212 -3.69 -5.15 13.01
C PHE A 212 -3.14 -3.87 12.37
N TYR A 213 -1.83 -3.75 12.46
CA TYR A 213 -1.06 -2.69 11.84
C TYR A 213 0.21 -3.31 11.30
N LYS A 214 0.45 -3.18 10.00
CA LYS A 214 1.61 -3.77 9.33
C LYS A 214 2.11 -2.84 8.23
N ASN A 215 3.42 -2.67 8.16
CA ASN A 215 4.03 -2.06 6.99
C ASN A 215 4.04 -3.07 5.83
N PHE A 216 3.97 -2.56 4.61
CA PHE A 216 4.16 -3.38 3.42
C PHE A 216 5.22 -2.78 2.50
N LYS A 217 5.81 -3.66 1.68
CA LYS A 217 6.67 -3.33 0.55
C LYS A 217 6.19 -4.12 -0.67
N VAL A 218 5.81 -3.43 -1.73
CA VAL A 218 5.39 -4.02 -3.01
C VAL A 218 6.36 -3.61 -4.11
N THR A 219 6.85 -4.59 -4.86
CA THR A 219 7.64 -4.35 -6.06
C THR A 219 6.75 -4.49 -7.29
N THR A 220 6.65 -3.44 -8.09
CA THR A 220 5.91 -3.45 -9.36
C THR A 220 6.87 -3.22 -10.51
N ARG A 221 6.85 -4.10 -11.51
CA ARG A 221 7.67 -3.99 -12.71
C ARG A 221 6.94 -3.24 -13.79
N MET A 222 7.53 -2.16 -14.29
CA MET A 222 7.12 -1.54 -15.53
C MET A 222 7.95 -2.08 -16.68
N SER A 223 7.29 -2.38 -17.78
CA SER A 223 7.94 -2.86 -19.00
C SER A 223 7.40 -2.18 -20.25
N MET A 224 8.25 -2.07 -21.27
CA MET A 224 7.87 -1.70 -22.64
C MET A 224 7.97 -2.95 -23.53
N PRO A 225 6.89 -3.72 -23.73
CA PRO A 225 6.95 -4.97 -24.49
C PRO A 225 7.40 -4.78 -25.94
N GLN A 226 7.05 -3.65 -26.54
CA GLN A 226 7.45 -3.28 -27.91
C GLN A 226 8.90 -2.77 -28.00
N GLY A 227 9.62 -2.69 -26.86
CA GLY A 227 10.99 -2.19 -26.79
C GLY A 227 11.12 -0.66 -26.76
N GLU A 228 10.10 0.04 -27.23
CA GLU A 228 10.04 1.50 -27.28
C GLU A 228 8.64 2.04 -26.98
N ALA A 229 8.56 3.31 -26.58
CA ALA A 229 7.31 4.01 -26.32
C ALA A 229 7.37 5.47 -26.81
N PRO A 230 6.37 5.95 -27.57
CA PRO A 230 6.36 7.32 -28.06
C PRO A 230 5.84 8.31 -27.00
N VAL A 231 6.35 9.53 -27.03
CA VAL A 231 5.80 10.70 -26.33
C VAL A 231 5.57 11.80 -27.35
N TYR A 232 4.35 12.29 -27.44
CA TYR A 232 3.97 13.31 -28.42
C TYR A 232 3.89 14.68 -27.75
N ILE A 233 4.46 15.69 -28.39
CA ILE A 233 4.23 17.09 -28.00
C ILE A 233 3.39 17.74 -29.09
N ARG A 234 2.21 18.22 -28.71
CA ARG A 234 1.27 18.95 -29.58
C ARG A 234 1.13 20.37 -29.08
N ARG A 235 1.06 21.32 -29.99
CA ARG A 235 0.76 22.71 -29.64
C ARG A 235 -0.76 22.83 -29.46
N LYS A 236 -1.20 23.45 -28.36
CA LYS A 236 -2.64 23.54 -28.04
C LYS A 236 -3.42 24.43 -29.00
N SER A 237 -2.78 25.45 -29.60
CA SER A 237 -3.49 26.43 -30.43
C SER A 237 -3.96 25.88 -31.78
N ASP A 238 -3.23 24.93 -32.37
CA ASP A 238 -3.51 24.35 -33.70
C ASP A 238 -3.56 22.81 -33.70
N GLY A 239 -3.33 22.17 -32.54
CA GLY A 239 -3.26 20.71 -32.40
C GLY A 239 -2.05 20.08 -33.10
N LYS A 240 -1.16 20.87 -33.72
CA LYS A 240 -0.08 20.34 -34.56
C LYS A 240 0.95 19.64 -33.68
N ARG A 241 1.29 18.40 -34.05
CA ARG A 241 2.42 17.66 -33.45
C ARG A 241 3.73 18.36 -33.82
N VAL A 242 4.42 18.87 -32.81
CA VAL A 242 5.71 19.56 -32.96
C VAL A 242 6.90 18.66 -32.65
N MET A 243 6.69 17.58 -31.89
CA MET A 243 7.73 16.61 -31.56
C MET A 243 7.16 15.20 -31.37
N LEU A 244 7.98 14.21 -31.72
CA LEU A 244 7.83 12.81 -31.34
C LEU A 244 9.14 12.37 -30.67
N SER A 245 9.09 12.14 -29.36
CA SER A 245 10.22 11.61 -28.60
C SER A 245 10.00 10.12 -28.38
N THR A 246 10.95 9.28 -28.78
CA THR A 246 10.87 7.82 -28.58
C THR A 246 11.70 7.41 -27.37
N ILE A 247 11.04 6.83 -26.36
CA ILE A 247 11.70 6.25 -25.19
C ILE A 247 12.15 4.84 -25.56
N THR A 248 13.45 4.59 -25.49
CA THR A 248 14.06 3.28 -25.77
C THR A 248 14.75 2.67 -24.55
N ASN A 249 14.87 3.42 -23.45
CA ASN A 249 15.54 2.96 -22.25
C ASN A 249 14.90 3.54 -20.98
N LEU A 250 14.12 2.71 -20.27
CA LEU A 250 13.47 3.06 -19.02
C LEU A 250 14.45 3.43 -17.91
N THR A 251 15.62 2.79 -17.84
CA THR A 251 16.64 3.11 -16.81
C THR A 251 17.26 4.50 -17.00
N ARG A 252 17.19 5.04 -18.22
CA ARG A 252 17.62 6.42 -18.51
C ARG A 252 16.55 7.42 -18.07
N GLU A 253 15.30 7.11 -18.34
CA GLU A 253 14.16 7.96 -18.00
C GLU A 253 13.90 7.99 -16.48
N PHE A 254 14.05 6.85 -15.82
CA PHE A 254 13.80 6.64 -14.40
C PHE A 254 15.09 6.21 -13.71
N ASN A 255 15.64 7.11 -12.90
CA ASN A 255 16.84 6.87 -12.10
C ASN A 255 16.62 7.35 -10.66
N LYS A 256 17.47 6.93 -9.73
CA LYS A 256 17.33 7.27 -8.30
C LYS A 256 17.26 8.77 -8.01
N LYS A 257 17.76 9.64 -8.91
CA LYS A 257 17.72 11.10 -8.72
C LYS A 257 16.34 11.71 -8.97
N ASN A 258 15.58 11.17 -9.93
CA ASN A 258 14.25 11.68 -10.28
C ASN A 258 13.11 10.76 -9.82
N VAL A 259 13.38 9.48 -9.60
CA VAL A 259 12.44 8.50 -9.09
C VAL A 259 13.12 7.68 -7.99
N PRO A 260 13.08 8.12 -6.71
CA PRO A 260 13.80 7.46 -5.61
C PRO A 260 13.40 5.98 -5.39
N CYS A 261 12.16 5.64 -5.74
CA CYS A 261 11.60 4.30 -5.60
C CYS A 261 11.97 3.33 -6.74
N VAL A 262 12.72 3.76 -7.76
CA VAL A 262 13.10 2.89 -8.89
C VAL A 262 14.23 1.94 -8.51
N GLU A 263 14.14 0.69 -8.95
CA GLU A 263 15.20 -0.30 -8.89
C GLU A 263 15.48 -0.84 -10.30
N GLU A 264 16.74 -1.09 -10.60
CA GLU A 264 17.15 -1.59 -11.91
C GLU A 264 16.89 -3.10 -12.01
N VAL A 265 16.34 -3.54 -13.15
CA VAL A 265 16.16 -4.97 -13.42
C VAL A 265 17.41 -5.50 -14.11
N ILE A 266 18.10 -6.42 -13.44
CA ILE A 266 19.26 -7.12 -13.99
C ILE A 266 18.77 -8.36 -14.75
N ASP A 267 19.24 -8.52 -15.99
CA ASP A 267 18.93 -9.69 -16.80
C ASP A 267 19.78 -10.92 -16.42
N LYS A 268 19.52 -12.05 -17.09
CA LYS A 268 20.24 -13.31 -16.84
C LYS A 268 21.75 -13.24 -17.12
N HIS A 269 22.20 -12.21 -17.83
CA HIS A 269 23.60 -11.99 -18.23
C HIS A 269 24.26 -10.92 -17.36
N GLY A 270 23.60 -10.46 -16.29
CA GLY A 270 24.12 -9.42 -15.41
C GLY A 270 24.00 -8.00 -15.97
N GLN A 271 23.30 -7.79 -17.09
CA GLN A 271 23.14 -6.48 -17.70
C GLN A 271 21.84 -5.80 -17.28
N LYS A 272 21.86 -4.46 -17.21
CA LYS A 272 20.68 -3.66 -16.91
C LYS A 272 19.70 -3.73 -18.07
N SER A 273 18.45 -4.11 -17.78
CA SER A 273 17.40 -4.14 -18.78
C SER A 273 17.05 -2.72 -19.22
N LYS A 274 17.08 -2.46 -20.53
CA LYS A 274 16.64 -1.17 -21.08
C LYS A 274 15.12 -1.04 -21.08
N THR A 275 14.39 -2.15 -21.13
CA THR A 275 12.95 -2.16 -21.36
C THR A 275 12.15 -2.49 -20.10
N LYS A 276 12.81 -2.69 -18.95
CA LYS A 276 12.19 -3.05 -17.67
C LYS A 276 12.85 -2.30 -16.52
N VAL A 277 12.03 -1.80 -15.61
CA VAL A 277 12.45 -1.23 -14.31
C VAL A 277 11.45 -1.66 -13.24
N ASP A 278 11.93 -1.78 -12.01
CA ASP A 278 11.09 -2.09 -10.86
C ASP A 278 10.85 -0.82 -10.05
N PHE A 279 9.68 -0.73 -9.41
CA PHE A 279 9.34 0.35 -8.49
C PHE A 279 8.92 -0.24 -7.15
N VAL A 280 9.56 0.24 -6.10
CA VAL A 280 9.31 -0.16 -4.72
C VAL A 280 8.31 0.79 -4.09
N THR A 281 7.14 0.26 -3.77
CA THR A 281 6.08 0.98 -3.08
C THR A 281 6.01 0.52 -1.63
N CYS A 282 6.09 1.46 -0.69
CA CYS A 282 5.97 1.22 0.73
C CYS A 282 4.75 1.95 1.30
N GLY A 283 4.14 1.35 2.30
CA GLY A 283 3.02 1.94 2.99
C GLY A 283 2.61 1.11 4.19
N VAL A 284 1.40 1.39 4.66
CA VAL A 284 0.84 0.80 5.87
C VAL A 284 -0.50 0.16 5.56
N LEU A 285 -0.69 -1.04 6.11
CA LEU A 285 -1.97 -1.72 6.25
C LEU A 285 -2.44 -1.56 7.67
N GLN A 286 -3.68 -1.09 7.84
CA GLN A 286 -4.32 -1.01 9.13
C GLN A 286 -5.75 -1.53 9.03
N GLY A 287 -6.24 -2.12 10.10
CA GLY A 287 -7.63 -2.53 10.18
C GLY A 287 -7.88 -3.45 11.35
N THR A 288 -8.98 -4.17 11.29
CA THR A 288 -9.34 -5.15 12.33
C THR A 288 -9.40 -6.52 11.69
N LEU A 289 -8.30 -7.26 11.81
CA LEU A 289 -8.23 -8.67 11.48
C LEU A 289 -8.51 -9.49 12.75
N VAL A 290 -8.51 -10.81 12.65
CA VAL A 290 -8.62 -11.74 13.79
C VAL A 290 -10.01 -12.05 14.32
N CYS A 291 -10.29 -13.35 14.39
CA CYS A 291 -10.93 -14.01 15.52
C CYS A 291 -10.27 -15.37 15.79
N ASN A 292 -9.70 -15.57 17.00
CA ASN A 292 -9.60 -16.94 17.52
C ASN A 292 -10.95 -17.26 18.17
N HIS A 293 -11.70 -18.22 17.64
CA HIS A 293 -12.93 -18.69 18.25
C HIS A 293 -12.61 -19.70 19.35
N LYS A 294 -13.14 -19.46 20.56
CA LYS A 294 -13.08 -20.43 21.66
C LYS A 294 -14.48 -20.68 22.17
N ILE A 295 -14.90 -21.94 22.13
CA ILE A 295 -16.08 -22.43 22.84
C ILE A 295 -15.58 -22.90 24.20
N LEU A 296 -16.01 -22.23 25.27
CA LEU A 296 -15.72 -22.62 26.64
C LEU A 296 -16.95 -23.31 27.21
N LEU A 297 -16.77 -24.54 27.70
CA LEU A 297 -17.83 -25.28 28.37
C LEU A 297 -17.60 -25.21 29.89
N LYS A 298 -18.64 -24.86 30.65
CA LYS A 298 -18.66 -24.90 32.11
C LYS A 298 -19.78 -25.81 32.58
N SER A 299 -19.44 -26.90 33.25
CA SER A 299 -20.43 -27.78 33.88
C SER A 299 -20.67 -27.37 35.33
N GLY A 300 -21.93 -27.37 35.76
CA GLY A 300 -22.31 -27.19 37.15
C GLY A 300 -23.28 -28.29 37.60
N LYS A 301 -23.27 -28.58 38.90
CA LYS A 301 -24.30 -29.41 39.53
C LYS A 301 -25.51 -28.52 39.81
N SER A 302 -26.72 -29.00 39.50
CA SER A 302 -27.93 -28.30 39.93
C SER A 302 -27.97 -28.29 41.46
N VAL A 303 -28.08 -27.11 42.06
CA VAL A 303 -28.33 -26.96 43.48
C VAL A 303 -29.80 -27.30 43.68
N THR A 304 -30.06 -28.49 44.22
CA THR A 304 -31.36 -28.87 44.80
C THR A 304 -31.69 -28.00 45.99
#